data_AF-A0A7W1BAH9-F1
#
_entry.id   AF-A0A7W1BAH9-F1
#
_cell.length_a   1.000
_cell.length_b   1.000
_cell.length_c   1.000
_cell.angle_alpha   90.00
_cell.angle_beta   90.00
_cell.angle_gamma   90.00
#
_symmetry.space_group_name_H-M   'P 1'
#
loop_
_entity.id
_entity.type
_entity.pdbx_description
1 polymer ?
#
loop_
_entity_poly.entity_id
_entity_poly.type
_entity_poly.pdbx_seq_one_letter_code
_entity_poly.pdbx_strand_id
1 'polypeptide(L)'
;MDDSAHWCGPCRKFTPQLVEYYNRVAAAHPEFELIFVSSDRSRFGWETYISETKMPWLAIEYDQLAGLASLKQLGGSSIPSLLVLDSSSRIVASSYDGEKYLGPQTALAALDQIFSGNAGRQVAQAR
;
A
#
# COMPACT_ATOMS: atom_id res chain seq x y z
N MET A 1 -0.93 1.24 2.80
CA MET A 1 0.53 1.29 3.07
C MET A 1 1.21 0.19 2.29
N ASP A 2 2.09 0.53 1.36
CA ASP A 2 2.93 -0.41 0.60
C ASP A 2 4.33 -0.47 1.22
N ASP A 3 4.75 -1.66 1.67
CA ASP A 3 6.12 -1.98 2.07
C ASP A 3 6.79 -2.80 0.96
N SER A 4 7.70 -2.12 0.24
CA SER A 4 8.38 -2.63 -0.94
C SER A 4 9.81 -2.07 -1.01
N ALA A 5 10.65 -2.65 -1.88
CA ALA A 5 12.03 -2.19 -2.05
C ALA A 5 12.57 -2.43 -3.46
N HIS A 6 13.57 -1.64 -3.87
CA HIS A 6 14.24 -1.79 -5.15
C HIS A 6 14.93 -3.14 -5.32
N TRP A 7 15.59 -3.64 -4.29
CA TRP A 7 16.32 -4.91 -4.35
C TRP A 7 15.38 -6.14 -4.40
N CYS A 8 14.08 -5.94 -4.17
CA CYS A 8 13.09 -7.01 -4.07
C CYS A 8 12.46 -7.33 -5.44
N GLY A 9 12.83 -8.47 -6.01
CA GLY A 9 12.28 -8.94 -7.29
C GLY A 9 10.75 -9.04 -7.34
N PRO A 10 10.08 -9.67 -6.35
CA PRO A 10 8.61 -9.70 -6.29
C PRO A 10 7.97 -8.31 -6.18
N CYS A 11 8.58 -7.38 -5.45
CA CYS A 11 8.10 -5.99 -5.31
C CYS A 11 8.12 -5.27 -6.66
N ARG A 12 9.24 -5.37 -7.40
CA ARG A 12 9.36 -4.82 -8.76
C ARG A 12 8.35 -5.37 -9.75
N LYS A 13 7.85 -6.61 -9.54
CA LYS A 13 6.75 -7.19 -10.35
C LYS A 13 5.38 -6.68 -9.92
N PHE A 14 5.20 -6.42 -8.63
CA PHE A 14 3.91 -6.04 -8.06
C PHE A 14 3.63 -4.54 -8.19
N THR A 15 4.60 -3.67 -7.90
CA THR A 15 4.40 -2.22 -7.89
C THR A 15 3.81 -1.65 -9.20
N PRO A 16 4.19 -2.11 -10.41
CA PRO A 16 3.51 -1.66 -11.63
C PRO A 16 2.00 -1.95 -11.64
N GLN A 17 1.57 -3.10 -11.11
CA GLN A 17 0.17 -3.46 -10.98
C GLN A 17 -0.53 -2.58 -9.93
N LEU A 18 0.19 -2.24 -8.85
CA LEU A 18 -0.31 -1.32 -7.82
C LEU A 18 -0.49 0.10 -8.36
N VAL A 19 0.44 0.57 -9.21
CA VAL A 19 0.32 1.86 -9.93
C VAL A 19 -0.91 1.87 -10.83
N GLU A 20 -1.10 0.80 -11.62
CA GLU A 20 -2.29 0.67 -12.45
C GLU A 20 -3.57 0.69 -11.61
N TYR A 21 -3.60 -0.08 -10.52
CA TYR A 21 -4.73 -0.13 -9.60
C TYR A 21 -5.06 1.26 -9.04
N TYR A 22 -4.07 1.95 -8.48
CA TYR A 22 -4.23 3.27 -7.88
C TYR A 22 -4.79 4.28 -8.89
N ASN A 23 -4.23 4.32 -10.10
CA ASN A 23 -4.67 5.24 -11.15
C ASN A 23 -6.13 5.03 -11.57
N ARG A 24 -6.66 3.80 -11.44
CA ARG A 24 -8.08 3.52 -11.75
C ARG A 24 -9.02 3.99 -10.64
N VAL A 25 -8.62 3.89 -9.38
CA VAL A 25 -9.54 4.04 -8.23
C VAL A 25 -9.41 5.39 -7.52
N ALA A 26 -8.22 5.98 -7.44
CA ALA A 26 -7.96 7.13 -6.57
C ALA A 26 -8.81 8.36 -6.92
N ALA A 27 -9.06 8.61 -8.22
CA ALA A 27 -9.88 9.73 -8.65
C ALA A 27 -11.37 9.60 -8.24
N ALA A 28 -11.87 8.37 -8.09
CA ALA A 28 -13.25 8.10 -7.68
C ALA A 28 -13.40 8.00 -6.14
N HIS A 29 -12.29 7.84 -5.43
CA HIS A 29 -12.24 7.62 -3.99
C HIS A 29 -11.30 8.63 -3.33
N PRO A 30 -11.69 9.92 -3.21
CA PRO A 30 -10.85 10.96 -2.61
C PRO A 30 -10.51 10.71 -1.13
N GLU A 31 -11.24 9.80 -0.46
CA GLU A 31 -10.94 9.33 0.89
C GLU A 31 -9.80 8.31 0.96
N PHE A 32 -9.35 7.78 -0.19
CA PHE A 32 -8.32 6.76 -0.28
C PHE A 32 -6.98 7.36 -0.67
N GLU A 33 -5.92 6.94 0.03
CA GLU A 33 -4.54 7.29 -0.29
C GLU A 33 -3.63 6.08 -0.05
N LEU A 34 -2.55 5.99 -0.83
CA LEU A 34 -1.50 5.01 -0.67
C LEU A 34 -0.22 5.69 -0.17
N ILE A 35 0.41 5.12 0.85
CA ILE A 35 1.71 5.60 1.32
C ILE A 35 2.74 4.50 1.11
N PHE A 36 3.85 4.85 0.45
CA PHE A 36 5.00 3.99 0.30
C PHE A 36 5.94 4.10 1.49
N VAL A 37 6.23 2.96 2.10
CA VAL A 37 7.19 2.81 3.20
C VAL A 37 8.29 1.88 2.72
N SER A 38 9.44 2.44 2.38
CA SER A 38 10.50 1.66 1.74
C SER A 38 11.21 0.71 2.70
N SER A 39 11.50 -0.50 2.21
CA SER A 39 12.43 -1.47 2.80
C SER A 39 13.81 -1.47 2.14
N ASP A 40 14.15 -0.43 1.38
CA ASP A 40 15.49 -0.23 0.85
C ASP A 40 16.52 0.00 1.93
N ARG A 41 17.72 -0.52 1.69
CA ARG A 41 18.85 -0.45 2.61
C ARG A 41 19.76 0.74 2.33
N SER A 42 19.43 1.55 1.33
CA SER A 42 20.16 2.75 0.98
C SER A 42 19.23 3.80 0.36
N ARG A 43 19.59 5.08 0.55
CA ARG A 43 18.94 6.22 -0.11
C ARG A 43 18.91 6.05 -1.63
N PHE A 44 20.02 5.62 -2.22
CA PHE A 44 20.10 5.36 -3.65
C PHE A 44 19.07 4.32 -4.12
N GLY A 45 18.87 3.24 -3.36
CA GLY A 45 17.86 2.23 -3.67
C GLY A 45 16.45 2.81 -3.62
N TRP A 46 16.14 3.58 -2.57
CA TRP A 46 14.87 4.28 -2.41
C TRP A 46 14.58 5.24 -3.58
N GLU A 47 15.54 6.10 -3.93
CA GLU A 47 15.43 7.08 -5.02
C GLU A 47 15.24 6.39 -6.37
N THR A 48 16.04 5.35 -6.62
CA THR A 48 15.93 4.53 -7.84
C THR A 48 14.56 3.89 -7.92
N TYR A 49 14.04 3.32 -6.83
CA TYR A 49 12.75 2.64 -6.85
C TYR A 49 11.62 3.59 -7.22
N ILE A 50 11.55 4.74 -6.55
CA ILE A 50 10.51 5.75 -6.80
C ILE A 50 10.61 6.26 -8.24
N SER A 51 11.82 6.54 -8.71
CA SER A 51 12.06 7.01 -10.07
C SER A 51 11.66 5.99 -11.14
N GLU A 52 12.01 4.71 -10.95
CA GLU A 52 11.70 3.65 -11.93
C GLU A 52 10.21 3.30 -11.95
N THR A 53 9.60 3.20 -10.78
CA THR A 53 8.21 2.74 -10.64
C THR A 53 7.20 3.86 -10.90
N LYS A 54 7.62 5.13 -10.82
CA LYS A 54 6.78 6.31 -11.08
C LYS A 54 5.49 6.28 -10.25
N MET A 55 5.62 5.95 -8.97
CA MET A 55 4.51 5.94 -8.04
C MET A 55 3.85 7.33 -7.98
N PRO A 56 2.54 7.44 -8.24
CA PRO A 56 1.83 8.73 -8.19
C PRO A 56 1.50 9.19 -6.76
N TRP A 57 1.71 8.33 -5.77
CA TRP A 57 1.38 8.55 -4.37
C TRP A 57 2.61 8.92 -3.53
N LEU A 58 2.39 9.28 -2.26
CA LEU A 58 3.44 9.77 -1.38
C LEU A 58 4.37 8.66 -0.87
N ALA A 59 5.66 8.98 -0.78
CA ALA A 59 6.68 8.13 -0.17
C ALA A 59 7.18 8.76 1.14
N ILE A 60 7.38 7.93 2.16
CA ILE A 60 8.10 8.38 3.35
C ILE A 60 9.57 8.58 2.99
N GLU A 61 10.10 9.74 3.35
CA GLU A 61 11.50 10.11 3.13
C GLU A 61 12.47 9.11 3.76
N TYR A 62 13.53 8.77 3.03
CA TYR A 62 14.45 7.70 3.42
C TYR A 62 15.00 7.87 4.84
N ASP A 63 15.39 9.09 5.21
CA ASP A 63 15.98 9.39 6.52
C ASP A 63 14.99 9.27 7.69
N GLN A 64 13.68 9.30 7.41
CA GLN A 64 12.64 9.16 8.43
C GLN A 64 12.29 7.70 8.73
N LEU A 65 12.65 6.77 7.84
CA LEU A 65 12.27 5.35 7.95
C LEU A 65 12.82 4.68 9.23
N ALA A 66 13.98 5.12 9.72
CA ALA A 66 14.59 4.58 10.94
C ALA A 66 13.71 4.83 12.19
N GLY A 67 12.97 5.94 12.23
CA GLY A 67 12.06 6.27 13.32
C GLY A 67 10.72 5.53 13.26
N LEU A 68 10.46 4.77 12.20
CA LEU A 68 9.17 4.15 11.89
C LEU A 68 9.24 2.61 11.91
N ALA A 69 10.13 2.04 12.71
CA ALA A 69 10.29 0.59 12.82
C ALA A 69 8.98 -0.12 13.21
N SER A 70 8.17 0.47 14.08
CA SER A 70 6.86 -0.06 14.48
C SER A 70 5.86 -0.09 13.31
N LEU A 71 5.91 0.89 12.41
CA LEU A 71 5.06 0.92 11.21
C LEU A 71 5.41 -0.24 10.27
N LYS A 72 6.71 -0.52 10.08
CA LYS A 72 7.16 -1.67 9.28
C LYS A 72 6.74 -3.01 9.87
N GLN A 73 6.70 -3.12 11.20
CA GLN A 73 6.23 -4.34 11.87
C GLN A 73 4.76 -4.66 11.57
N LEU A 74 3.92 -3.64 11.30
CA LEU A 74 2.55 -3.88 10.82
C LEU A 74 2.55 -4.56 9.45
N GLY A 75 3.55 -4.25 8.61
CA GLY A 75 3.88 -4.89 7.33
C GLY A 75 4.01 -6.41 7.35
N GLY A 76 4.28 -7.01 8.50
CA GLY A 76 4.68 -8.42 8.58
C GLY A 76 6.17 -8.61 8.30
N SER A 77 6.57 -9.83 7.95
CA SER A 77 7.98 -10.27 7.93
C SER A 77 8.65 -10.28 6.55
N SER A 78 7.89 -10.04 5.48
CA SER A 78 8.37 -10.14 4.10
C SER A 78 7.66 -9.14 3.19
N ILE A 79 8.32 -8.84 2.06
CA ILE A 79 7.86 -7.87 1.06
C ILE A 79 7.66 -8.56 -0.31
N PRO A 80 6.73 -8.08 -1.15
CA PRO A 80 5.88 -6.91 -0.96
C PRO A 80 4.78 -7.14 0.08
N SER A 81 4.56 -6.16 0.96
CA SER A 81 3.43 -6.17 1.89
C SER A 81 2.54 -4.96 1.68
N LEU A 82 1.23 -5.20 1.63
CA LEU A 82 0.23 -4.17 1.46
C LEU A 82 -0.75 -4.24 2.63
N LEU A 83 -0.88 -3.14 3.36
CA LEU A 83 -1.82 -2.98 4.46
C LEU A 83 -2.86 -1.92 4.14
N VAL A 84 -4.11 -2.24 4.46
CA VAL A 84 -5.25 -1.34 4.38
C VAL A 84 -5.67 -0.98 5.80
N LEU A 85 -5.67 0.32 6.09
CA LEU A 85 -6.10 0.88 7.36
C LEU A 85 -7.40 1.65 7.13
N ASP A 86 -8.32 1.59 8.09
CA ASP A 86 -9.46 2.51 8.13
C ASP A 86 -9.10 3.86 8.77
N SER A 87 -10.05 4.80 8.78
CA SER A 87 -9.88 6.13 9.40
C SER A 87 -9.63 6.10 10.91
N SER A 88 -9.87 4.96 11.57
CA SER A 88 -9.57 4.72 12.98
C SER A 88 -8.20 4.04 13.17
N SER A 89 -7.37 3.98 12.13
CA SER A 89 -6.06 3.28 12.12
C SER A 89 -6.15 1.79 12.40
N ARG A 90 -7.30 1.15 12.14
CA ARG A 90 -7.45 -0.30 12.29
C ARG A 90 -7.09 -1.00 10.98
N ILE A 91 -6.36 -2.11 11.07
CA ILE A 91 -6.05 -2.95 9.91
C ILE A 91 -7.33 -3.68 9.48
N VAL A 92 -7.79 -3.40 8.27
CA VAL A 92 -8.98 -4.04 7.68
C VAL A 92 -8.61 -5.07 6.60
N ALA A 93 -7.40 -4.98 6.06
CA ALA A 93 -6.82 -6.01 5.18
C ALA A 93 -5.29 -5.93 5.19
N SER A 94 -4.64 -7.06 4.92
CA SER A 94 -3.19 -7.19 4.89
C SER A 94 -2.76 -8.29 3.92
N SER A 95 -1.54 -8.21 3.40
CA SER A 95 -0.84 -9.33 2.74
C SER A 95 -0.68 -10.57 3.63
N TYR A 96 -1.01 -10.47 4.91
CA TYR A 96 -0.85 -11.51 5.92
C TYR A 96 -2.16 -11.87 6.62
N ASP A 97 -2.29 -13.15 6.98
CA ASP A 97 -3.24 -13.66 7.96
C ASP A 97 -2.46 -14.32 9.10
N GLY A 98 -2.32 -13.60 10.22
CA GLY A 98 -1.35 -13.93 11.26
C GLY A 98 0.08 -13.97 10.69
N GLU A 99 0.75 -15.11 10.83
CA GLU A 99 2.11 -15.32 10.28
C GLU A 99 2.11 -15.78 8.81
N LYS A 100 0.94 -16.13 8.26
CA LYS A 100 0.84 -16.67 6.90
C LYS A 100 0.83 -15.55 5.88
N TYR A 101 1.82 -15.56 4.99
CA TYR A 101 1.84 -14.66 3.83
C TYR A 101 0.85 -15.13 2.77
N LEU A 102 -0.11 -14.27 2.43
CA LEU A 102 -1.13 -14.48 1.39
C LEU A 102 -0.85 -13.67 0.13
N GLY A 103 0.01 -12.66 0.22
CA GLY A 103 0.37 -11.77 -0.89
C GLY A 103 -0.51 -10.52 -0.99
N PRO A 104 -0.02 -9.45 -1.63
CA PRO A 104 -0.66 -8.13 -1.63
C PRO A 104 -1.98 -8.06 -2.39
N GLN A 105 -2.30 -9.08 -3.19
CA GLN A 105 -3.56 -9.22 -3.91
C GLN A 105 -4.74 -9.33 -2.97
N THR A 106 -4.54 -9.87 -1.75
CA THR A 106 -5.60 -9.94 -0.74
C THR A 106 -6.05 -8.55 -0.28
N ALA A 107 -5.10 -7.62 -0.07
CA ALA A 107 -5.40 -6.23 0.26
C ALA A 107 -6.09 -5.50 -0.89
N LEU A 108 -5.69 -5.73 -2.15
CA LEU A 108 -6.39 -5.17 -3.31
C LEU A 108 -7.83 -5.68 -3.44
N ALA A 109 -8.03 -6.99 -3.26
CA ALA A 109 -9.37 -7.58 -3.29
C ALA A 109 -10.26 -7.00 -2.18
N ALA A 110 -9.72 -6.74 -1.00
CA ALA A 110 -10.46 -6.09 0.08
C ALA A 110 -10.83 -4.63 -0.26
N LEU A 111 -9.91 -3.87 -0.88
CA LEU A 111 -10.22 -2.52 -1.36
C LEU A 111 -11.37 -2.53 -2.37
N ASP A 112 -11.37 -3.48 -3.32
CA ASP A 112 -12.47 -3.60 -4.29
C ASP A 112 -13.82 -3.84 -3.61
N GLN A 113 -13.86 -4.66 -2.56
CA GLN A 113 -15.06 -4.87 -1.75
C GLN A 113 -15.49 -3.61 -0.99
N ILE A 114 -14.53 -2.89 -0.40
CA ILE A 114 -14.78 -1.64 0.34
C ILE A 114 -15.35 -0.57 -0.58
N PHE A 115 -14.75 -0.36 -1.74
CA PHE A 115 -15.19 0.64 -2.71
C PHE A 115 -16.55 0.29 -3.31
N SER A 116 -16.79 -0.99 -3.60
CA SER A 116 -18.10 -1.46 -4.06
C SER A 116 -19.19 -1.30 -2.99
N GLY A 117 -18.86 -1.53 -1.72
CA GLY A 117 -19.79 -1.36 -0.59
C GLY A 117 -20.08 0.11 -0.25
N ASN A 118 -19.10 1.00 -0.43
CA ASN A 118 -19.25 2.44 -0.20
C ASN A 118 -20.11 3.12 -1.26
N ALA A 119 -20.08 2.66 -2.52
CA ALA A 119 -20.95 3.15 -3.58
C ALA A 119 -22.44 3.04 -3.21
N GLY A 120 -22.84 1.98 -2.49
CA GLY A 120 -24.21 1.81 -2.01
C GLY A 120 -24.62 2.76 -0.87
N ARG A 121 -23.65 3.20 -0.04
CA ARG A 121 -23.91 4.11 1.09
C ARG A 121 -24.00 5.58 0.68
N GLN A 122 -23.22 6.02 -0.31
CA GLN A 122 -23.29 7.40 -0.81
C GLN A 122 -24.64 7.70 -1.50
N VAL A 123 -25.21 6.73 -2.23
CA VAL A 123 -26.55 6.88 -2.85
C VAL A 123 -27.66 6.98 -1.80
N ALA A 124 -27.51 6.32 -0.65
CA ALA A 124 -28.49 6.34 0.44
C ALA A 124 -28.46 7.64 1.27
N GLN A 125 -27.33 8.35 1.29
CA GLN A 125 -27.17 9.61 2.04
C GLN A 125 -27.44 10.86 1.19
N ALA A 126 -27.50 10.72 -0.13
CA ALA A 126 -27.84 11.81 -1.06
C ALA A 126 -29.35 11.90 -1.37
N ARG A 127 -30.22 11.38 -0.50
CA ARG A 127 -31.69 11.39 -0.64
C ARG A 127 -32.36 12.07 0.54
#